data_AF-A0ABD4UEF6-F1
#
_entry.id   AF-A0ABD4UEF6-F1
#
_cell.length_a   1.000
_cell.length_b   1.000
_cell.length_c   1.000
_cell.angle_alpha   90.00
_cell.angle_beta   90.00
_cell.angle_gamma   90.00
#
_symmetry.space_group_name_H-M   'P 1'
#
loop_
_entity.id
_entity.type
_entity.pdbx_description
1 polymer ?
#
loop_
_entity_poly.entity_id
_entity_poly.type
_entity_poly.pdbx_seq_one_letter_code
_entity_poly.pdbx_strand_id
1 'polypeptide(L)'
;MNKLLPMTIALLAGSGLGAAPLHAAGVMDAAPCSAAHAADQRGGNAAMPGTSVRSFSTAGCSGAVLQGDRATATVNGDRVELRDGVVYVNGRSYGAVTPAQTVEYEVARDRRTLKVDGKTRAPLR
;
A
#
# COMPACT_ATOMS: atom_id res chain seq x y z
N MET A 1 26.36 47.03 50.67
CA MET A 1 26.70 46.48 49.34
C MET A 1 26.28 45.03 49.33
N ASN A 2 25.08 44.74 48.84
CA ASN A 2 24.45 43.43 48.94
C ASN A 2 24.76 42.60 47.68
N LYS A 3 25.24 41.38 47.89
CA LYS A 3 25.59 40.39 46.85
C LYS A 3 24.34 39.59 46.48
N LEU A 4 24.04 39.47 45.19
CA LEU A 4 23.09 38.48 44.66
C LEU A 4 23.68 37.86 43.38
N LEU A 5 23.84 36.53 43.43
CA LEU A 5 24.39 35.66 42.38
C LEU A 5 23.41 35.48 41.21
N PRO A 6 23.91 35.17 39.99
CA PRO A 6 23.06 34.77 38.87
C PRO A 6 22.58 33.31 39.02
N MET A 7 21.28 33.10 38.83
CA MET A 7 20.66 31.77 38.67
C MET A 7 20.96 31.23 37.26
N THR A 8 21.65 30.10 37.19
CA THR A 8 21.88 29.33 35.96
C THR A 8 20.69 28.42 35.69
N ILE A 9 19.98 28.64 34.58
CA ILE A 9 18.88 27.78 34.11
C ILE A 9 19.49 26.60 33.34
N ALA A 10 19.26 25.38 33.84
CA ALA A 10 19.59 24.14 33.16
C ALA A 10 18.45 23.73 32.21
N LEU A 11 18.78 23.48 30.94
CA LEU A 11 17.89 22.86 29.96
C LEU A 11 18.49 21.52 29.55
N LEU A 12 17.95 20.43 30.09
CA LEU A 12 18.14 19.08 29.56
C LEU A 12 17.21 18.91 28.35
N ALA A 13 17.77 18.72 27.16
CA ALA A 13 17.06 18.17 26.01
C ALA A 13 17.84 16.94 25.53
N GLY A 14 17.40 15.77 25.98
CA GLY A 14 17.81 14.49 25.40
C GLY A 14 17.10 14.27 24.08
N SER A 15 17.80 13.65 23.14
CA SER A 15 17.21 12.92 22.00
C SER A 15 18.32 12.04 21.41
N GLY A 16 18.23 10.73 21.70
CA GLY A 16 19.16 9.74 21.19
C GLY A 16 19.00 9.55 19.68
N LEU A 17 20.12 9.61 18.95
CA LEU A 17 20.20 9.21 17.56
C LEU A 17 20.46 7.70 17.50
N GLY A 18 19.37 6.93 17.46
CA GLY A 18 19.40 5.51 17.15
C GLY A 18 19.61 5.30 15.64
N ALA A 19 20.55 4.43 15.32
CA ALA A 19 21.03 4.09 13.98
C ALA A 19 19.93 3.66 13.00
N ALA A 20 20.06 4.09 11.74
CA ALA A 20 19.36 3.46 10.61
C ALA A 20 20.40 2.75 9.72
N PRO A 21 20.18 1.49 9.33
CA PRO A 21 21.10 0.75 8.48
C PRO A 21 20.97 1.18 7.01
N LEU A 22 22.12 1.48 6.40
CA LEU A 22 22.33 1.53 4.94
C LEU A 22 22.12 0.13 4.35
N HIS A 23 21.15 -0.05 3.44
CA HIS A 23 21.14 -1.21 2.54
C HIS A 23 20.65 -0.87 1.12
N ALA A 24 21.60 -1.11 0.20
CA ALA A 24 21.47 -1.61 -1.16
C ALA A 24 20.96 -0.69 -2.28
N ALA A 25 21.91 -0.33 -3.14
CA ALA A 25 21.71 -0.02 -4.54
C ALA A 25 21.30 -1.28 -5.32
N GLY A 26 20.25 -1.16 -6.13
CA GLY A 26 19.82 -2.17 -7.09
C GLY A 26 18.84 -1.54 -8.07
N VAL A 27 19.22 -1.50 -9.34
CA VAL A 27 18.45 -1.25 -10.58
C VAL A 27 17.13 -0.47 -10.50
N MET A 28 17.05 0.62 -11.28
CA MET A 28 15.86 1.44 -11.49
C MET A 28 14.71 0.66 -12.16
N ASP A 29 14.02 -0.19 -11.40
CA ASP A 29 12.60 -0.47 -11.60
C ASP A 29 11.88 0.46 -10.63
N ALA A 30 11.07 1.40 -11.14
CA ALA A 30 10.28 2.27 -10.27
C ALA A 30 9.50 1.38 -9.30
N ALA A 31 9.82 1.50 -8.00
CA ALA A 31 9.30 0.63 -6.97
C ALA A 31 7.76 0.58 -7.05
N PRO A 32 7.13 -0.61 -6.97
CA PRO A 32 5.68 -0.69 -6.91
C PRO A 32 5.20 0.17 -5.74
N CYS A 33 4.19 1.00 -5.99
CA CYS A 33 3.68 1.95 -5.02
C CYS A 33 2.84 1.27 -3.92
N SER A 34 2.62 -0.03 -4.06
CA SER A 34 1.88 -0.84 -3.11
C SER A 34 2.62 -1.09 -1.81
N ALA A 35 1.82 -1.15 -0.76
CA ALA A 35 2.12 -1.25 0.66
C ALA A 35 2.80 -2.57 1.10
N ALA A 36 3.72 -3.14 0.29
CA ALA A 36 4.62 -4.19 0.77
C ALA A 36 5.60 -3.68 1.85
N HIS A 37 5.69 -2.35 2.05
CA HIS A 37 6.38 -1.73 3.19
C HIS A 37 5.51 -1.52 4.43
N ALA A 38 4.27 -2.03 4.47
CA ALA A 38 3.52 -2.17 5.72
C ALA A 38 3.75 -3.57 6.31
N ALA A 39 5.01 -3.94 6.51
CA ALA A 39 5.38 -5.07 7.35
C ALA A 39 5.22 -4.68 8.84
N ASP A 40 3.96 -4.48 9.27
CA ASP A 40 3.51 -4.77 10.64
C ASP A 40 1.98 -4.78 10.66
N GLN A 41 1.38 -5.96 10.47
CA GLN A 41 0.16 -6.31 11.19
C GLN A 41 0.42 -7.61 11.91
N ARG A 42 1.27 -7.53 12.94
CA ARG A 42 1.32 -8.54 13.98
C ARG A 42 0.06 -8.40 14.83
N GLY A 43 -0.95 -9.21 14.49
CA GLY A 43 -2.04 -9.55 15.39
C GLY A 43 -3.39 -8.98 14.98
N GLY A 44 -4.35 -9.89 14.86
CA GLY A 44 -5.77 -9.55 14.76
C GLY A 44 -6.49 -10.53 13.84
N ASN A 45 -7.07 -11.56 14.45
CA ASN A 45 -8.13 -12.45 13.94
C ASN A 45 -8.20 -12.67 12.43
N ALA A 46 -8.05 -13.93 12.01
CA ALA A 46 -8.51 -14.40 10.70
C ALA A 46 -9.88 -13.79 10.40
N ALA A 47 -9.89 -12.74 9.59
CA ALA A 47 -11.11 -12.11 9.15
C ALA A 47 -11.81 -13.19 8.35
N MET A 48 -13.02 -13.54 8.79
CA MET A 48 -13.98 -14.24 7.94
C MET A 48 -13.89 -13.62 6.54
N PRO A 49 -13.85 -14.39 5.44
CA PRO A 49 -13.69 -13.84 4.10
C PRO A 49 -14.96 -13.08 3.71
N GLY A 50 -15.03 -11.84 4.18
CA GLY A 50 -15.92 -10.81 3.72
C GLY A 50 -15.21 -10.02 2.64
N THR A 51 -15.99 -9.46 1.73
CA THR A 51 -15.48 -8.58 0.69
C THR A 51 -14.78 -7.39 1.32
N SER A 52 -13.51 -7.17 0.98
CA SER A 52 -12.73 -6.03 1.47
C SER A 52 -12.19 -5.21 0.31
N VAL A 53 -12.15 -3.90 0.52
CA VAL A 53 -11.55 -2.95 -0.42
C VAL A 53 -10.72 -1.96 0.38
N ARG A 54 -9.44 -1.87 0.06
CA ARG A 54 -8.53 -0.89 0.66
C ARG A 54 -7.88 -0.07 -0.44
N SER A 55 -8.21 1.21 -0.50
CA SER A 55 -7.62 2.15 -1.45
C SER A 55 -6.46 2.89 -0.82
N PHE A 56 -5.51 3.32 -1.65
CA PHE A 56 -4.39 4.15 -1.24
C PHE A 56 -4.02 5.12 -2.35
N SER A 57 -3.50 6.27 -1.93
CA SER A 57 -2.97 7.29 -2.83
C SER A 57 -1.72 7.89 -2.21
N THR A 58 -0.66 7.98 -2.99
CA THR A 58 0.60 8.64 -2.63
C THR A 58 0.98 9.59 -3.76
N ALA A 59 1.99 10.46 -3.56
CA ALA A 59 2.36 11.44 -4.57
C ALA A 59 2.75 10.78 -5.90
N GLY A 60 1.87 10.86 -6.90
CA GLY A 60 2.07 10.27 -8.23
C GLY A 60 1.64 8.80 -8.39
N CYS A 61 1.00 8.21 -7.37
CA CYS A 61 0.52 6.84 -7.39
C CYS A 61 -0.85 6.70 -6.73
N SER A 62 -1.70 5.84 -7.28
CA SER A 62 -2.98 5.47 -6.70
C SER A 62 -3.21 3.98 -6.88
N GLY A 63 -3.88 3.34 -5.93
CA GLY A 63 -4.17 1.93 -6.05
C GLY A 63 -5.28 1.46 -5.13
N ALA A 64 -5.69 0.22 -5.36
CA ALA A 64 -6.65 -0.47 -4.52
C ALA A 64 -6.29 -1.94 -4.40
N VAL A 65 -6.54 -2.49 -3.21
CA VAL A 65 -6.49 -3.91 -2.91
C VAL A 65 -7.91 -4.39 -2.66
N LEU A 66 -8.34 -5.41 -3.40
CA LEU A 66 -9.67 -6.00 -3.35
C LEU A 66 -9.54 -7.50 -3.02
N GLN A 67 -10.45 -8.01 -2.20
CA GLN A 67 -10.55 -9.44 -1.88
C GLN A 67 -12.02 -9.81 -1.65
N GLY A 68 -12.41 -11.05 -1.94
CA GLY A 68 -13.77 -11.57 -1.78
C GLY A 68 -14.52 -11.81 -3.09
N ASP A 69 -15.80 -12.24 -2.98
CA ASP A 69 -16.61 -12.66 -4.14
C ASP A 69 -17.05 -11.51 -5.06
N ARG A 70 -17.36 -10.35 -4.49
CA ARG A 70 -17.81 -9.17 -5.23
C ARG A 70 -17.30 -7.89 -4.57
N ALA A 71 -16.56 -7.09 -5.32
CA ALA A 71 -16.01 -5.84 -4.83
C ALA A 71 -15.86 -4.84 -5.99
N THR A 72 -15.84 -3.55 -5.69
CA THR A 72 -15.61 -2.52 -6.69
C THR A 72 -14.78 -1.40 -6.07
N ALA A 73 -13.79 -0.92 -6.83
CA ALA A 73 -12.97 0.23 -6.48
C ALA A 73 -12.81 1.14 -7.69
N THR A 74 -12.61 2.44 -7.44
CA THR A 74 -12.24 3.41 -8.47
C THR A 74 -10.86 3.94 -8.16
N VAL A 75 -9.90 3.74 -9.08
CA VAL A 75 -8.49 4.11 -8.92
C VAL A 75 -8.11 5.03 -10.06
N ASN A 76 -7.84 6.31 -9.77
CA ASN A 76 -7.47 7.29 -10.79
C ASN A 76 -8.42 7.31 -12.02
N GLY A 77 -9.72 7.11 -11.80
CA GLY A 77 -10.74 7.04 -12.85
C GLY A 77 -10.98 5.65 -13.44
N ASP A 78 -10.09 4.67 -13.17
CA ASP A 78 -10.26 3.29 -13.60
C ASP A 78 -11.16 2.53 -12.62
N ARG A 79 -12.15 1.80 -13.14
CA ARG A 79 -13.09 0.97 -12.36
C ARG A 79 -12.57 -0.46 -12.29
N VAL A 80 -12.22 -0.90 -11.10
CA VAL A 80 -11.75 -2.27 -10.81
C VAL A 80 -12.88 -3.03 -10.14
N GLU A 81 -13.23 -4.20 -10.67
CA GLU A 81 -14.34 -5.02 -10.17
C GLU A 81 -13.93 -6.46 -9.96
N LEU A 82 -14.37 -7.04 -8.85
CA LEU A 82 -14.50 -8.49 -8.70
C LEU A 82 -15.97 -8.83 -8.95
N ARG A 83 -16.23 -9.66 -9.95
CA ARG A 83 -17.58 -10.09 -10.30
C ARG A 83 -17.54 -11.54 -10.78
N ASP A 84 -18.35 -12.38 -10.15
CA ASP A 84 -18.54 -13.79 -10.52
C ASP A 84 -17.22 -14.57 -10.61
N GLY A 85 -16.31 -14.34 -9.64
CA GLY A 85 -15.00 -14.99 -9.60
C GLY A 85 -14.04 -14.53 -10.69
N VAL A 86 -14.26 -13.37 -11.30
CA VAL A 86 -13.40 -12.78 -12.33
C VAL A 86 -13.09 -11.33 -11.97
N VAL A 87 -11.84 -10.92 -12.21
CA VAL A 87 -11.43 -9.52 -12.07
C VAL A 87 -11.60 -8.78 -13.40
N TYR A 88 -12.15 -7.57 -13.34
CA TYR A 88 -12.29 -6.66 -14.46
C TYR A 88 -11.67 -5.31 -14.16
N VAL A 89 -11.05 -4.69 -15.16
CA VAL A 89 -10.64 -3.28 -15.12
C VAL A 89 -11.27 -2.58 -16.32
N ASN A 90 -12.10 -1.57 -16.07
CA ASN A 90 -12.89 -0.87 -17.09
C ASN A 90 -13.64 -1.83 -18.04
N GLY A 91 -14.19 -2.92 -17.47
CA GLY A 91 -14.90 -3.97 -18.21
C GLY A 91 -14.00 -4.99 -18.94
N ARG A 92 -12.67 -4.82 -18.96
CA ARG A 92 -11.74 -5.80 -19.54
C ARG A 92 -11.40 -6.86 -18.50
N SER A 93 -11.56 -8.13 -18.84
CA SER A 93 -11.26 -9.25 -17.94
C SER A 93 -9.76 -9.46 -17.77
N TYR A 94 -9.33 -9.74 -16.55
CA TYR A 94 -7.96 -10.16 -16.20
C TYR A 94 -7.92 -11.61 -15.69
N GLY A 95 -9.00 -12.35 -15.94
CA GLY A 95 -9.14 -13.76 -15.64
C GLY A 95 -9.72 -14.05 -14.26
N ALA A 96 -9.83 -15.35 -13.99
CA ALA A 96 -10.48 -15.85 -12.80
C ALA A 96 -9.66 -15.58 -11.53
N VAL A 97 -10.37 -15.33 -10.44
CA VAL A 97 -9.85 -15.12 -9.08
C VAL A 97 -10.76 -15.80 -8.08
N THR A 98 -10.19 -16.40 -7.03
CA THR A 98 -10.99 -16.93 -5.92
C THR A 98 -11.22 -15.84 -4.86
N PRO A 99 -12.25 -15.96 -4.00
CA PRO A 99 -12.50 -14.99 -2.94
C PRO A 99 -11.35 -14.81 -1.96
N ALA A 100 -10.47 -15.82 -1.83
CA ALA A 100 -9.29 -15.77 -0.98
C ALA A 100 -8.12 -15.02 -1.63
N GLN A 101 -8.12 -14.83 -2.95
CA GLN A 101 -7.02 -14.16 -3.65
C GLN A 101 -7.10 -12.65 -3.46
N THR A 102 -5.93 -12.05 -3.31
CA THR A 102 -5.79 -10.60 -3.18
C THR A 102 -5.54 -10.01 -4.56
N VAL A 103 -6.43 -9.11 -5.00
CA VAL A 103 -6.32 -8.38 -6.25
C VAL A 103 -5.81 -6.98 -5.97
N GLU A 104 -4.69 -6.62 -6.55
CA GLU A 104 -4.06 -5.32 -6.38
C GLU A 104 -4.01 -4.60 -7.73
N TYR A 105 -4.56 -3.39 -7.78
CA TYR A 105 -4.50 -2.53 -8.95
C TYR A 105 -3.74 -1.25 -8.61
N GLU A 106 -2.70 -0.96 -9.38
CA GLU A 106 -1.87 0.23 -9.22
C GLU A 106 -1.86 1.06 -10.50
N VAL A 107 -2.01 2.36 -10.32
CA VAL A 107 -1.83 3.38 -11.35
C VAL A 107 -0.75 4.34 -10.90
N ALA A 108 0.37 4.34 -11.60
CA ALA A 108 1.40 5.39 -11.52
C ALA A 108 1.40 6.20 -12.81
N ARG A 109 2.19 7.29 -12.87
CA ARG A 109 2.16 8.31 -13.93
C ARG A 109 1.99 7.77 -15.36
N ASP A 110 2.69 6.71 -15.72
CA ASP A 110 2.76 6.15 -17.07
C ASP A 110 2.34 4.67 -17.15
N ARG A 111 2.04 4.04 -16.00
CA ARG A 111 1.85 2.59 -15.91
C ARG A 111 0.62 2.22 -15.10
N ARG A 112 -0.10 1.22 -15.59
CA ARG A 112 -1.19 0.55 -14.88
C ARG A 112 -0.84 -0.92 -14.73
N THR A 113 -0.88 -1.43 -13.51
CA THR A 113 -0.51 -2.81 -13.21
C THR A 113 -1.62 -3.47 -12.41
N LEU A 114 -2.06 -4.64 -12.84
CA LEU A 114 -2.91 -5.51 -12.03
C LEU A 114 -2.08 -6.71 -11.57
N LYS A 115 -2.13 -7.01 -10.28
CA LYS A 115 -1.54 -8.21 -9.69
C LYS A 115 -2.62 -9.04 -8.98
N VAL A 116 -2.48 -10.35 -9.03
CA VAL A 116 -3.26 -11.27 -8.22
C VAL A 116 -2.29 -12.09 -7.39
N ASP A 117 -2.43 -12.03 -6.07
CA ASP A 117 -1.48 -12.60 -5.10
C ASP A 117 -0.04 -12.19 -5.40
N GLY A 118 0.16 -10.91 -5.73
CA GLY A 118 1.47 -10.34 -6.08
C GLY A 118 1.96 -10.65 -7.50
N LYS A 119 1.31 -11.54 -8.27
CA LYS A 119 1.69 -11.86 -9.64
C LYS A 119 0.99 -10.96 -10.65
N THR A 120 1.77 -10.21 -11.44
CA THR A 120 1.24 -9.37 -12.51
C THR A 120 0.47 -10.18 -13.54
N ARG A 121 -0.70 -9.67 -13.94
CA ARG A 121 -1.54 -10.24 -15.00
C ARG A 121 -1.76 -9.23 -16.12
N ALA A 122 -1.76 -9.73 -17.35
CA ALA A 122 -2.22 -9.00 -18.51
C ALA A 122 -3.74 -9.18 -18.69
N PRO A 123 -4.44 -8.23 -19.32
CA PRO A 123 -5.83 -8.42 -19.70
C PRO A 123 -5.97 -9.59 -20.69
N LEU A 124 -7.06 -10.34 -20.57
CA LEU A 124 -7.45 -11.35 -21.55
C LEU A 124 -7.95 -10.67 -22.84
N ARG A 125 -7.72 -11.32 -23.97
CA ARG A 125 -8.17 -10.86 -25.30
C ARG A 125 -9.63 -11.21 -25.55
#